data_AF-W3WWA8-F1
#
_entry.id   AF-W3WWA8-F1
#
_cell.length_a   1.000
_cell.length_b   1.000
_cell.length_c   1.000
_cell.angle_alpha   90.00
_cell.angle_beta   90.00
_cell.angle_gamma   90.00
#
_symmetry.space_group_name_H-M   'P 1'
#
loop_
_entity.id
_entity.type
_entity.pdbx_description
1 polymer ?
#
loop_
_entity_poly.entity_id
_entity_poly.type
_entity_poly.pdbx_seq_one_letter_code
_entity_poly.pdbx_strand_id
1 'polypeptide(L)'
;MKSIALISLATAAAAAVQINYYTDGGCSQFNASPPNVPIDGSCYQWQLSGTNSANIANCDHGRCQCTFYAGDNCQGAQDVATSPGDNCASNFGNGFRSFRCVVSD
;
A
#
# COMPACT_ATOMS: atom_id res chain seq x y z
N MET A 1 37.27 26.06 16.09
CA MET A 1 36.55 24.76 16.12
C MET A 1 35.75 24.66 14.83
N LYS A 2 36.08 23.72 13.94
CA LYS A 2 35.37 23.54 12.66
C LYS A 2 34.27 22.49 12.88
N SER A 3 33.01 22.92 12.80
CA SER A 3 31.85 22.04 12.92
C SER A 3 31.79 21.07 11.73
N ILE A 4 31.77 19.78 12.02
CA ILE A 4 31.53 18.72 11.03
C ILE A 4 30.02 18.51 11.00
N ALA A 5 29.37 18.91 9.91
CA ALA A 5 27.96 18.61 9.68
C ALA A 5 27.82 17.12 9.31
N LEU A 6 27.10 16.36 10.15
CA LEU A 6 26.67 15.00 9.84
C LEU A 6 25.55 15.08 8.81
N ILE A 7 25.85 14.76 7.55
CA ILE A 7 24.84 14.57 6.52
C ILE A 7 24.30 13.15 6.70
N SER A 8 23.14 13.03 7.34
CA SER A 8 22.40 11.77 7.38
C SER A 8 21.87 11.46 5.98
N LEU A 9 22.54 10.54 5.27
CA LEU A 9 21.97 9.96 4.06
C LEU A 9 20.80 9.06 4.48
N ALA A 10 19.56 9.53 4.29
CA ALA A 10 18.42 8.64 4.33
C ALA A 10 18.52 7.70 3.12
N THR A 11 18.96 6.46 3.36
CA THR A 11 18.83 5.39 2.38
C THR A 11 17.34 5.15 2.14
N ALA A 12 16.83 5.52 0.96
CA ALA A 12 15.51 5.09 0.53
C ALA A 12 15.51 3.56 0.48
N ALA A 13 14.82 2.91 1.41
CA ALA A 13 14.55 1.49 1.28
C ALA A 13 13.76 1.31 -0.02
N ALA A 14 14.24 0.47 -0.93
CA ALA A 14 13.43 0.03 -2.06
C ALA A 14 12.14 -0.59 -1.50
N ALA A 15 10.99 -0.16 -1.99
CA ALA A 15 9.71 -0.66 -1.48
C ALA A 15 9.59 -2.15 -1.86
N ALA A 16 9.75 -3.04 -0.87
CA ALA A 16 9.62 -4.49 -1.08
C ALA A 16 8.20 -4.90 -1.52
N VAL A 17 7.24 -3.98 -1.41
CA VAL A 17 5.85 -4.15 -1.84
C VAL A 17 5.51 -3.03 -2.81
N GLN A 18 4.83 -3.38 -3.90
CA GLN A 18 4.12 -2.43 -4.74
C GLN A 18 2.62 -2.70 -4.64
N ILE A 19 1.83 -1.65 -4.40
CA ILE A 19 0.37 -1.70 -4.50
C ILE A 19 -0.09 -0.82 -5.65
N ASN A 20 -1.13 -1.25 -6.35
CA ASN A 20 -1.79 -0.45 -7.38
C ASN A 20 -3.26 -0.25 -7.01
N TYR A 21 -3.81 0.90 -7.39
CA TYR A 21 -5.23 1.22 -7.28
C TYR A 21 -5.87 1.22 -8.66
N TYR A 22 -7.14 0.85 -8.71
CA TYR A 22 -7.90 0.60 -9.94
C TYR A 22 -9.29 1.21 -9.88
N THR A 23 -9.90 1.48 -11.04
CA THR A 23 -11.20 2.16 -11.16
C THR A 23 -12.39 1.22 -11.34
N ASP A 24 -12.20 -0.09 -11.42
CA ASP A 24 -13.23 -1.05 -11.83
C ASP A 24 -13.72 -2.00 -10.73
N GLY A 25 -13.05 -2.01 -9.57
CA GLY A 25 -13.39 -2.91 -8.48
C GLY A 25 -12.92 -4.36 -8.69
N GLY A 26 -12.27 -4.65 -9.82
CA GLY A 26 -11.76 -5.97 -10.18
C GLY A 26 -10.26 -5.98 -10.47
N CYS A 27 -9.55 -4.93 -10.03
CA CYS A 27 -8.12 -4.75 -10.21
C CYS A 27 -7.62 -4.91 -11.67
N SER A 28 -8.42 -4.49 -12.67
CA SER A 28 -8.05 -4.60 -14.08
C SER A 28 -7.83 -3.24 -14.75
N GLN A 29 -8.53 -2.18 -14.32
CA GLN A 29 -8.38 -0.82 -14.85
C GLN A 29 -7.44 0.04 -13.98
N PHE A 30 -6.13 -0.03 -14.25
CA PHE A 30 -5.10 0.66 -13.47
C PHE A 30 -5.36 2.18 -13.39
N ASN A 31 -5.15 2.76 -12.21
CA ASN A 31 -5.23 4.20 -11.98
C ASN A 31 -3.88 4.76 -11.54
N ALA A 32 -3.40 4.39 -10.35
CA ALA A 32 -2.14 4.88 -9.80
C ALA A 32 -1.55 3.93 -8.74
N SER A 33 -0.30 4.20 -8.37
CA SER A 33 0.41 3.50 -7.30
C SER A 33 0.96 4.53 -6.30
N PRO A 34 0.76 4.35 -4.99
CA PRO A 34 1.48 5.14 -4.00
C PRO A 34 2.98 4.88 -4.08
N PRO A 35 3.82 5.92 -3.96
CA PRO A 35 5.25 5.74 -3.83
C PRO A 35 5.60 5.18 -2.44
N ASN A 36 6.68 4.41 -2.35
CA ASN A 36 7.30 3.99 -1.09
C ASN A 36 6.34 3.29 -0.12
N VAL A 37 5.67 2.22 -0.55
CA VAL A 37 4.74 1.44 0.28
C VAL A 37 5.47 0.87 1.51
N PRO A 38 5.09 1.27 2.73
CA PRO A 38 5.78 0.78 3.92
C PRO A 38 5.24 -0.59 4.35
N ILE A 39 6.11 -1.40 4.92
CA ILE A 39 5.88 -2.82 5.22
C ILE A 39 6.01 -3.14 6.73
N ASP A 40 6.04 -2.10 7.57
CA ASP A 40 6.25 -2.17 9.01
C ASP A 40 4.96 -2.41 9.81
N GLY A 41 3.83 -2.57 9.13
CA GLY A 41 2.52 -2.68 9.77
C GLY A 41 1.97 -1.34 10.29
N SER A 42 2.61 -0.21 9.98
CA SER A 42 2.04 1.11 10.27
C SER A 42 0.88 1.43 9.32
N CYS A 43 0.01 2.34 9.76
CA CYS A 43 -1.12 2.80 8.96
C CYS A 43 -0.72 4.00 8.09
N TYR A 44 -1.08 3.96 6.81
CA TYR A 44 -0.78 5.03 5.86
C TYR A 44 -2.05 5.57 5.21
N GLN A 45 -2.15 6.90 5.14
CA GLN A 45 -3.20 7.57 4.41
C GLN A 45 -2.84 7.61 2.94
N TRP A 46 -3.76 7.15 2.09
CA TRP A 46 -3.67 7.31 0.65
C TRP A 46 -5.07 7.38 0.09
N GLN A 47 -5.49 8.60 -0.22
CA GLN A 47 -6.82 8.88 -0.73
C GLN A 47 -6.69 9.27 -2.19
N LEU A 48 -7.18 8.38 -3.06
CA LEU A 48 -7.26 8.65 -4.48
C LEU A 48 -8.72 8.51 -4.92
N SER A 49 -9.30 9.62 -5.39
CA SER A 49 -10.66 9.65 -5.89
C SER A 49 -10.83 8.75 -7.13
N GLY A 50 -12.03 8.22 -7.31
CA GLY A 50 -12.36 7.38 -8.45
C GLY A 50 -11.74 5.97 -8.43
N THR A 51 -11.14 5.57 -7.30
CA THR A 51 -10.68 4.19 -7.11
C THR A 51 -11.80 3.31 -6.56
N ASN A 52 -11.77 2.02 -6.91
CA ASN A 52 -12.77 1.03 -6.54
C ASN A 52 -12.14 -0.28 -6.05
N SER A 53 -10.86 -0.51 -6.33
CA SER A 53 -10.11 -1.67 -5.81
C SER A 53 -8.62 -1.35 -5.73
N ALA A 54 -7.89 -2.15 -4.97
CA ALA A 54 -6.45 -2.09 -4.86
C ALA A 54 -5.86 -3.50 -4.88
N ASN A 55 -4.64 -3.65 -5.38
CA ASN A 55 -3.97 -4.95 -5.40
C ASN A 55 -2.52 -4.86 -4.91
N ILE A 56 -1.95 -6.01 -4.54
CA ILE A 56 -0.50 -6.18 -4.42
C ILE A 56 0.03 -6.53 -5.82
N ALA A 57 0.67 -5.56 -6.46
CA ALA A 57 1.21 -5.68 -7.81
C ALA A 57 2.61 -6.32 -7.83
N ASN A 58 3.38 -6.12 -6.76
CA ASN A 58 4.67 -6.75 -6.57
C ASN A 58 4.94 -7.04 -5.09
N CYS A 59 5.65 -8.14 -4.83
CA CYS A 59 6.08 -8.59 -3.50
C CYS A 59 7.45 -9.26 -3.68
N ASP A 60 8.53 -8.52 -3.41
CA ASP A 60 9.89 -8.97 -3.74
C ASP A 60 10.36 -10.13 -2.84
N HIS A 61 9.81 -10.24 -1.63
CA HIS A 61 10.26 -11.21 -0.62
C HIS A 61 9.07 -11.82 0.16
N GLY A 62 9.11 -13.15 0.34
CA GLY A 62 8.21 -13.87 1.25
C GLY A 62 6.72 -13.81 0.88
N ARG A 63 5.90 -13.62 1.92
CA ARG A 63 4.46 -13.36 1.82
C ARG A 63 4.17 -11.91 2.21
N CYS A 64 3.54 -11.18 1.30
CA CYS A 64 3.04 -9.84 1.55
C CYS A 64 1.55 -9.88 1.85
N GLN A 65 1.12 -9.07 2.82
CA GLN A 65 -0.28 -8.85 3.10
C GLN A 65 -0.52 -7.35 3.25
N CYS A 66 -1.52 -6.83 2.54
CA CYS A 66 -1.99 -5.47 2.67
C CYS A 66 -3.48 -5.48 3.06
N THR A 67 -3.80 -4.80 4.15
CA THR A 67 -5.19 -4.49 4.51
C THR A 67 -5.51 -3.08 4.04
N PHE A 68 -6.57 -2.94 3.25
CA PHE A 68 -7.07 -1.67 2.75
C PHE A 68 -8.34 -1.30 3.48
N TYR A 69 -8.49 -0.02 3.81
CA TYR A 69 -9.57 0.48 4.66
C TYR A 69 -10.38 1.56 3.93
N ALA A 70 -11.70 1.47 4.04
CA ALA A 70 -12.62 2.45 3.50
C ALA A 70 -12.52 3.81 4.23
N GLY A 71 -12.10 3.80 5.50
CA GLY A 71 -11.92 4.99 6.32
C GLY A 71 -10.47 5.50 6.38
N ASP A 72 -10.31 6.70 6.94
CA ASP A 72 -8.99 7.21 7.32
C ASP A 72 -8.43 6.46 8.52
N ASN A 73 -7.12 6.58 8.73
CA ASN A 73 -6.42 6.05 9.91
C ASN A 73 -6.66 4.55 10.16
N CYS A 74 -6.81 3.78 9.07
CA CYS A 74 -7.03 2.33 9.10
C CYS A 74 -8.28 1.94 9.89
N GLN A 75 -9.37 2.69 9.67
CA GLN A 75 -10.67 2.48 10.30
C GLN A 75 -11.76 2.12 9.28
N GLY A 76 -12.87 1.60 9.80
CA GLY A 76 -14.05 1.26 9.02
C GLY A 76 -13.94 -0.11 8.34
N ALA A 77 -14.76 -0.32 7.31
CA ALA A 77 -14.75 -1.54 6.52
C ALA A 77 -13.37 -1.74 5.88
N GLN A 78 -12.92 -2.99 5.81
CA GLN A 78 -11.62 -3.36 5.28
C GLN A 78 -11.72 -4.55 4.33
N ASP A 79 -10.75 -4.65 3.44
CA ASP A 79 -10.52 -5.83 2.63
C ASP A 79 -9.01 -6.13 2.54
N VAL A 80 -8.65 -7.38 2.28
CA VAL A 80 -7.27 -7.86 2.40
C VAL A 80 -6.78 -8.44 1.08
N ALA A 81 -5.63 -7.95 0.61
CA ALA A 81 -4.87 -8.57 -0.45
C ALA A 81 -3.66 -9.32 0.12
N THR A 82 -3.32 -10.44 -0.50
CA THR A 82 -2.16 -11.26 -0.17
C THR A 82 -1.37 -11.61 -1.43
N SER A 83 -0.05 -11.74 -1.30
CA SER A 83 0.81 -12.27 -2.35
C SER A 83 1.87 -13.17 -1.71
N PRO A 84 1.99 -14.46 -2.12
CA PRO A 84 1.11 -15.15 -3.07
C PRO A 84 -0.29 -15.36 -2.50
N GLY A 85 -1.33 -15.28 -3.33
CA GLY A 85 -2.72 -15.49 -2.92
C GLY A 85 -3.73 -14.67 -3.72
N ASP A 86 -4.87 -14.38 -3.09
CA ASP A 86 -5.82 -13.40 -3.61
C ASP A 86 -5.25 -12.01 -3.40
N ASN A 87 -4.76 -11.41 -4.49
CA ASN A 87 -4.03 -10.16 -4.45
C ASN A 87 -4.91 -8.94 -4.71
N CYS A 88 -6.23 -9.09 -4.92
CA CYS A 88 -7.13 -7.98 -5.22
C CYS A 88 -8.13 -7.74 -4.08
N ALA A 89 -8.11 -6.53 -3.53
CA ALA A 89 -9.08 -6.04 -2.57
C ALA A 89 -10.08 -5.11 -3.25
N SER A 90 -11.38 -5.31 -3.02
CA SER A 90 -12.46 -4.63 -3.73
C SER A 90 -13.31 -3.77 -2.80
N ASN A 91 -13.55 -2.52 -3.17
CA ASN A 91 -14.48 -1.61 -2.48
C ASN A 91 -15.25 -0.73 -3.48
N PHE A 92 -16.14 -1.39 -4.24
CA PHE A 92 -16.95 -0.78 -5.29
C PHE A 92 -17.67 0.49 -4.83
N GLY A 93 -17.55 1.55 -5.63
CA GLY A 93 -18.15 2.87 -5.43
C GLY A 93 -17.45 3.75 -4.39
N ASN A 94 -16.55 3.20 -3.58
CA ASN A 94 -16.02 3.88 -2.39
C ASN A 94 -14.49 4.00 -2.39
N GLY A 95 -13.78 3.03 -2.97
CA GLY A 95 -12.32 2.99 -2.96
C GLY A 95 -11.74 2.84 -1.56
N PHE A 96 -10.42 2.94 -1.41
CA PHE A 96 -9.77 2.89 -0.10
C PHE A 96 -9.10 4.23 0.22
N ARG A 97 -9.07 4.55 1.52
CA ARG A 97 -8.58 5.83 2.04
C ARG A 97 -7.32 5.67 2.89
N SER A 98 -7.09 4.47 3.39
CA SER A 98 -5.85 4.11 4.07
C SER A 98 -5.51 2.64 3.88
N PHE A 99 -4.24 2.29 4.12
CA PHE A 99 -3.77 0.91 4.03
C PHE A 99 -2.70 0.62 5.07
N ARG A 100 -2.47 -0.67 5.32
CA ARG A 100 -1.38 -1.19 6.12
C ARG A 100 -0.82 -2.43 5.43
N CYS A 101 0.49 -2.49 5.23
CA CYS A 101 1.14 -3.67 4.65
C CYS A 101 2.16 -4.26 5.64
N VAL A 102 2.31 -5.58 5.57
CA VAL A 102 3.33 -6.37 6.28
C VAL A 102 3.93 -7.39 5.33
N VAL A 103 5.20 -7.72 5.57
CA VAL A 103 5.92 -8.80 4.87
C VAL A 103 6.37 -9.82 5.92
N SER A 104 6.23 -11.10 5.61
CA SER A 104 6.70 -12.22 6.44
C SER A 104 7.47 -13.22 5.60
N ASP A 105 8.57 -13.75 6.11
CA ASP A 105 9.36 -14.83 5.50
C ASP A 105 8.68 -16.21 5.60
#